data_AF-A0A2W5TSE0-F1
#
_entry.id   AF-A0A2W5TSE0-F1
#
_cell.length_a   1.000
_cell.length_b   1.000
_cell.length_c   1.000
_cell.angle_alpha   90.00
_cell.angle_beta   90.00
_cell.angle_gamma   90.00
#
_symmetry.space_group_name_H-M   'P 1'
#
loop_
_entity.id
_entity.type
_entity.pdbx_description
1 polymer ?
#
loop_
_entity_poly.entity_id
_entity_poly.type
_entity_poly.pdbx_seq_one_letter_code
_entity_poly.pdbx_strand_id
1 'polypeptide(L)'
;MTMLRALLVVLTVVPSFAQAWGFLGHRRLASKMQDAMPANHCLRAWYTSKQTFDLQDSACDPDRWRSTDSMEAPRHYLNIDYFSPVAGYPRDYQQAIAQLGPTYARTNGTVPWRVQDKYVELVAAFRSGNETQILETSFVLSHYVFDSFSILHDTKNFDPDGLHERWESDMFDNSTRMNAITNAAVGYYGTAGIADPRNHVFDIVIVGNGLAPTLIAADEAGAAGVVELYNRTRDMTARRWGDGITVMSSMLWTAWNEAGRPNLSNFGSSCSRAGPTAQVVIVGYPPVGGLTPVALPDGGVVDAGVESDGGVAPDAGVEVDAGVTADGGAPTDGGPVGGGAGGSGGFHNPGNPFGPLGGGGGTDDGGGCSCTDVPGTSVVAVLAALAMLRARRRRS
;
A
#
# COMPACT_ATOMS: atom_id res chain seq x y z
N MET A 1 -29.33 -25.59 31.22
CA MET A 1 -29.53 -24.92 29.91
C MET A 1 -28.79 -23.58 29.78
N THR A 2 -27.88 -23.23 30.68
CA THR A 2 -27.16 -21.94 30.69
C THR A 2 -25.74 -22.02 30.11
N MET A 3 -25.06 -23.17 30.16
CA MET A 3 -23.71 -23.32 29.60
C MET A 3 -23.67 -23.50 28.08
N LEU A 4 -24.76 -23.96 27.45
CA LEU A 4 -24.84 -24.10 25.99
C LEU A 4 -25.03 -22.75 25.27
N ARG A 5 -25.62 -21.76 25.97
CA ARG A 5 -25.78 -20.39 25.46
C ARG A 5 -24.48 -19.59 25.53
N ALA A 6 -23.64 -19.83 26.54
CA ALA A 6 -22.32 -19.20 26.64
C ALA A 6 -21.36 -19.68 25.54
N LEU A 7 -21.45 -20.95 25.12
CA LEU A 7 -20.61 -21.49 24.04
C LEU A 7 -21.01 -20.95 22.65
N LEU A 8 -22.29 -20.62 22.43
CA LEU A 8 -22.77 -20.02 21.18
C LEU A 8 -22.40 -18.53 21.04
N VAL A 9 -22.27 -17.81 22.17
CA VAL A 9 -21.89 -16.39 22.18
C VAL A 9 -20.37 -16.21 22.03
N VAL A 10 -19.55 -17.18 22.45
CA VAL A 10 -18.08 -17.10 22.27
C VAL A 10 -17.66 -17.43 20.82
N LEU A 11 -18.47 -18.18 20.07
CA LEU A 11 -18.16 -18.48 18.65
C LEU A 11 -18.55 -17.36 17.67
N THR A 12 -19.20 -16.28 18.15
CA THR A 12 -19.65 -15.14 17.32
C THR A 12 -18.80 -13.88 17.52
N VAL A 13 -17.75 -13.95 18.35
CA VAL A 13 -16.81 -12.84 18.61
C VAL A 13 -15.36 -13.31 18.44
N VAL A 14 -15.10 -14.19 17.48
CA VAL A 14 -13.78 -14.19 16.86
C VAL A 14 -13.86 -13.01 15.88
N PRO A 15 -13.10 -11.93 16.07
CA PRO A 15 -12.95 -10.97 14.98
C PRO A 15 -12.42 -11.80 13.81
N SER A 16 -13.20 -11.89 12.73
CA SER A 16 -12.67 -12.30 11.45
C SER A 16 -11.40 -11.50 11.28
N PHE A 17 -10.25 -12.17 11.18
CA PHE A 17 -9.02 -11.53 10.76
C PHE A 17 -9.27 -11.13 9.31
N ALA A 18 -9.98 -10.01 9.14
CA ALA A 18 -10.26 -9.38 7.87
C ALA A 18 -8.89 -9.19 7.22
N GLN A 19 -8.73 -9.87 6.09
CA GLN A 19 -7.57 -9.71 5.24
C GLN A 19 -7.71 -8.32 4.62
N ALA A 20 -7.15 -7.31 5.28
CA ALA A 20 -6.90 -6.01 4.68
C ALA A 20 -5.96 -6.28 3.49
N TRP A 21 -6.45 -6.06 2.28
CA TRP A 21 -6.03 -6.73 1.04
C TRP A 21 -5.99 -8.24 1.22
N GLY A 22 -6.97 -8.93 0.63
CA GLY A 22 -6.96 -10.38 0.56
C GLY A 22 -5.56 -10.83 0.20
N PHE A 23 -4.98 -11.79 0.93
CA PHE A 23 -3.61 -12.24 0.67
C PHE A 23 -3.38 -12.60 -0.81
N LEU A 24 -4.46 -12.95 -1.51
CA LEU A 24 -4.49 -13.13 -2.97
C LEU A 24 -4.11 -11.88 -3.76
N GLY A 25 -4.61 -10.69 -3.40
CA GLY A 25 -4.32 -9.40 -4.03
C GLY A 25 -2.84 -9.04 -3.91
N HIS A 26 -2.28 -9.06 -2.69
CA HIS A 26 -0.86 -8.78 -2.48
C HIS A 26 0.05 -9.78 -3.19
N ARG A 27 -0.20 -11.09 -3.08
CA ARG A 27 0.57 -12.10 -3.83
C ARG A 27 0.52 -11.83 -5.33
N ARG A 28 -0.67 -11.48 -5.85
CA ARG A 28 -0.85 -11.22 -7.27
C ARG A 28 -0.09 -9.98 -7.73
N LEU A 29 -0.20 -8.86 -7.03
CA LEU A 29 0.54 -7.64 -7.34
C LEU A 29 2.05 -7.85 -7.20
N ALA A 30 2.51 -8.53 -6.15
CA ALA A 30 3.91 -8.85 -5.94
C ALA A 30 4.50 -9.76 -7.04
N SER A 31 3.70 -10.67 -7.60
CA SER A 31 4.12 -11.47 -8.77
C SER A 31 4.39 -10.64 -10.04
N LYS A 32 3.87 -9.40 -10.07
CA LYS A 32 3.94 -8.44 -11.17
C LYS A 32 4.81 -7.23 -10.87
N MET A 33 5.43 -7.14 -9.69
CA MET A 33 6.07 -5.90 -9.20
C MET A 33 7.18 -5.35 -10.09
N GLN A 34 7.82 -6.20 -10.91
CA GLN A 34 8.85 -5.81 -11.88
C GLN A 34 8.31 -5.42 -13.27
N ASP A 35 7.00 -5.60 -13.53
CA ASP A 35 6.47 -5.67 -14.89
C ASP A 35 6.33 -4.33 -15.63
N ALA A 36 6.57 -3.20 -14.98
CA ALA A 36 6.62 -1.89 -15.65
C ALA A 36 8.06 -1.44 -16.01
N MET A 37 9.09 -2.18 -15.61
CA MET A 37 10.47 -1.93 -16.08
C MET A 37 10.61 -2.21 -17.59
N PRO A 38 11.62 -1.64 -18.29
CA PRO A 38 11.86 -1.98 -19.69
C PRO A 38 12.02 -3.49 -19.92
N ALA A 39 11.36 -4.02 -20.95
CA ALA A 39 11.27 -5.47 -21.19
C ALA A 39 12.64 -6.16 -21.37
N ASN A 40 13.63 -5.44 -21.91
CA ASN A 40 14.99 -5.94 -22.09
C ASN A 40 15.93 -5.66 -20.91
N HIS A 41 15.44 -5.19 -19.76
CA HIS A 41 16.27 -4.84 -18.61
C HIS A 41 16.68 -6.08 -17.77
N CYS A 42 17.94 -6.14 -17.34
CA CYS A 42 18.47 -7.29 -16.59
C CYS A 42 17.77 -7.49 -15.26
N LEU A 43 17.51 -6.41 -14.51
CA LEU A 43 16.85 -6.50 -13.20
C LEU A 43 15.42 -7.05 -13.33
N ARG A 44 14.70 -6.67 -14.39
CA ARG A 44 13.36 -7.19 -14.67
C ARG A 44 13.41 -8.71 -14.87
N ALA A 45 14.27 -9.16 -15.79
CA ALA A 45 14.44 -10.58 -16.08
C ALA A 45 14.88 -11.38 -14.84
N TRP A 46 15.75 -10.79 -14.01
CA TRP A 46 16.20 -11.39 -12.77
C TRP A 46 15.04 -11.59 -11.79
N TYR A 47 14.26 -10.56 -11.47
CA TYR A 47 13.08 -10.70 -10.61
C TYR A 47 12.11 -11.75 -11.16
N THR A 48 11.79 -11.69 -12.47
CA THR A 48 10.93 -12.68 -13.12
C THR A 48 11.44 -14.12 -12.92
N SER A 49 12.75 -14.34 -12.97
CA SER A 49 13.36 -15.67 -12.77
C SER A 49 13.35 -16.17 -11.32
N LYS A 50 13.18 -15.26 -10.35
CA LYS A 50 13.23 -15.56 -8.91
C LYS A 50 11.86 -15.74 -8.28
N GLN A 51 10.78 -15.40 -8.98
CA GLN A 51 9.41 -15.49 -8.46
C GLN A 51 9.08 -16.93 -8.01
N THR A 52 8.76 -17.09 -6.73
CA THR A 52 8.20 -18.32 -6.15
C THR A 52 6.93 -17.99 -5.38
N PHE A 53 6.10 -18.99 -5.09
CA PHE A 53 4.94 -18.80 -4.24
C PHE A 53 5.32 -18.25 -2.86
N ASP A 54 6.35 -18.81 -2.21
CA ASP A 54 6.78 -18.40 -0.87
C ASP A 54 7.24 -16.93 -0.82
N LEU A 55 7.96 -16.48 -1.86
CA LEU A 55 8.35 -15.08 -1.97
C LEU A 55 7.13 -14.17 -2.17
N GLN A 56 6.21 -14.55 -3.07
CA GLN A 56 4.95 -13.82 -3.27
C GLN A 56 4.12 -13.77 -1.99
N ASP A 57 4.12 -14.85 -1.21
CA ASP A 57 3.41 -14.94 0.08
C ASP A 57 4.07 -14.11 1.16
N SER A 58 5.38 -13.86 1.07
CA SER A 58 6.11 -12.94 1.98
C SER A 58 5.62 -11.49 1.82
N ALA A 59 4.98 -11.14 0.70
CA ALA A 59 4.28 -9.86 0.56
C ALA A 59 3.03 -9.74 1.46
N CYS A 60 2.62 -10.79 2.16
CA CYS A 60 1.56 -10.75 3.17
C CYS A 60 2.12 -10.77 4.60
N ASP A 61 3.44 -10.82 4.79
CA ASP A 61 4.05 -10.87 6.13
C ASP A 61 3.72 -9.65 6.99
N PRO A 62 3.71 -8.40 6.47
CA PRO A 62 3.28 -7.24 7.25
C PRO A 62 1.91 -7.42 7.92
N ASP A 63 0.90 -7.94 7.20
CA ASP A 63 -0.40 -8.23 7.81
C ASP A 63 -0.33 -9.27 8.92
N ARG A 64 0.53 -10.30 8.75
CA ARG A 64 0.75 -11.34 9.76
C ARG A 64 1.43 -10.75 11.00
N TRP A 65 2.35 -9.80 10.81
CA TRP A 65 3.09 -9.17 11.90
C TRP A 65 2.20 -8.35 12.83
N ARG A 66 1.00 -7.91 12.40
CA ARG A 66 0.01 -7.27 13.30
C ARG A 66 -0.35 -8.10 14.53
N SER A 67 -0.20 -9.43 14.45
CA SER A 67 -0.45 -10.33 15.59
C SER A 67 0.67 -10.35 16.63
N THR A 68 1.87 -9.91 16.26
CA THR A 68 3.09 -9.98 17.09
C THR A 68 3.76 -8.63 17.35
N ASP A 69 3.49 -7.63 16.50
CA ASP A 69 3.95 -6.26 16.62
C ASP A 69 2.73 -5.33 16.72
N SER A 70 2.49 -4.80 17.92
CA SER A 70 1.39 -3.87 18.19
C SER A 70 1.51 -2.55 17.42
N MET A 71 2.69 -2.25 16.87
CA MET A 71 2.97 -1.05 16.10
C MET A 71 2.85 -1.27 14.59
N GLU A 72 2.54 -2.49 14.14
CA GLU A 72 2.47 -2.79 12.72
C GLU A 72 1.22 -2.20 12.07
N ALA A 73 0.05 -2.28 12.72
CA ALA A 73 -1.22 -1.90 12.10
C ALA A 73 -1.22 -0.47 11.49
N PRO A 74 -0.70 0.58 12.14
CA PRO A 74 -0.65 1.91 11.53
C PRO A 74 0.31 2.04 10.33
N ARG A 75 1.19 1.06 10.07
CA ARG A 75 2.15 1.13 8.96
C ARG A 75 1.52 0.82 7.59
N HIS A 76 0.28 0.35 7.57
CA HIS A 76 -0.46 -0.05 6.37
C HIS A 76 -1.25 1.07 5.71
N TYR A 77 -1.47 2.19 6.39
CA TYR A 77 -2.37 3.23 5.91
C TYR A 77 -1.87 4.63 6.20
N LEU A 78 -2.55 5.63 5.65
CA LEU A 78 -2.49 7.01 6.08
C LEU A 78 -3.88 7.64 5.90
N ASN A 79 -4.57 7.89 7.00
CA ASN A 79 -5.87 8.56 7.00
C ASN A 79 -5.67 10.06 6.76
N ILE A 80 -5.39 10.43 5.50
CA ILE A 80 -4.88 11.75 5.15
C ILE A 80 -5.93 12.87 5.34
N ASP A 81 -7.21 12.51 5.34
CA ASP A 81 -8.39 13.38 5.51
C ASP A 81 -8.71 13.74 6.98
N TYR A 82 -7.77 13.48 7.88
CA TYR A 82 -7.70 14.13 9.18
C TYR A 82 -6.98 15.49 9.13
N PHE A 83 -6.25 15.77 8.05
CA PHE A 83 -5.66 17.07 7.79
C PHE A 83 -6.45 17.82 6.71
N SER A 84 -6.60 19.14 6.83
CA SER A 84 -7.30 19.96 5.85
C SER A 84 -6.54 21.27 5.58
N PRO A 85 -6.22 21.60 4.31
CA PRO A 85 -6.48 20.79 3.11
C PRO A 85 -5.57 19.56 3.04
N VAL A 86 -6.07 18.43 2.53
CA VAL A 86 -5.33 17.15 2.38
C VAL A 86 -3.96 17.32 1.71
N ALA A 87 -3.88 18.15 0.68
CA ALA A 87 -2.63 18.43 -0.03
C ALA A 87 -1.54 19.11 0.84
N GLY A 88 -1.91 19.67 1.99
CA GLY A 88 -1.00 20.27 2.96
C GLY A 88 -0.47 19.33 4.03
N TYR A 89 -0.80 18.02 3.97
CA TYR A 89 -0.34 17.05 4.98
C TYR A 89 1.20 17.05 5.06
N PRO A 90 1.81 17.17 6.25
CA PRO A 90 3.27 17.23 6.39
C PRO A 90 3.92 15.94 5.91
N ARG A 91 4.83 16.04 4.94
CA ARG A 91 5.57 14.88 4.40
C ARG A 91 6.78 14.50 5.25
N ASP A 92 7.30 15.44 6.03
CA ASP A 92 8.28 15.17 7.06
C ASP A 92 7.59 14.67 8.33
N TYR A 93 8.10 13.58 8.92
CA TYR A 93 7.44 12.95 10.07
C TYR A 93 7.55 13.82 11.33
N GLN A 94 8.65 14.54 11.52
CA GLN A 94 8.81 15.45 12.67
C GLN A 94 7.85 16.63 12.56
N GLN A 95 7.63 17.15 11.35
CA GLN A 95 6.59 18.16 11.12
C GLN A 95 5.18 17.60 11.37
N ALA A 96 4.91 16.34 10.98
CA ALA A 96 3.64 15.69 11.27
C ALA A 96 3.43 15.56 12.79
N ILE A 97 4.45 15.14 13.55
CA ILE A 97 4.43 15.11 15.01
C ILE A 97 4.20 16.50 15.60
N ALA A 98 4.89 17.53 15.10
CA ALA A 98 4.77 18.89 15.61
C ALA A 98 3.37 19.46 15.40
N GLN A 99 2.70 19.13 14.29
CA GLN A 99 1.38 19.66 13.94
C GLN A 99 0.23 18.85 14.53
N LEU A 100 0.36 17.52 14.60
CA LEU A 100 -0.71 16.62 15.00
C LEU A 100 -0.55 16.08 16.44
N GLY A 101 0.65 16.18 17.00
CA GLY A 101 1.07 15.49 18.20
C GLY A 101 1.52 14.05 17.93
N PRO A 102 2.40 13.48 18.77
CA PRO A 102 3.06 12.20 18.51
C PRO A 102 2.11 11.00 18.50
N THR A 103 1.09 11.01 19.36
CA THR A 103 0.07 9.95 19.39
C THR A 103 -0.69 9.92 18.07
N TYR A 104 -1.15 11.09 17.63
CA TYR A 104 -1.97 11.18 16.44
C TYR A 104 -1.18 10.93 15.16
N ALA A 105 0.00 11.54 15.01
CA ALA A 105 0.89 11.30 13.87
C ALA A 105 1.16 9.80 13.65
N ARG A 106 1.17 9.01 14.73
CA ARG A 106 1.35 7.56 14.70
C ARG A 106 0.05 6.80 14.43
N THR A 107 -1.04 7.11 15.14
CA THR A 107 -2.31 6.38 14.98
C THR A 107 -3.06 6.76 13.71
N ASN A 108 -2.71 7.88 13.09
CA ASN A 108 -3.28 8.31 11.82
C ASN A 108 -2.74 7.54 10.61
N GLY A 109 -1.73 6.70 10.83
CA GLY A 109 -1.10 5.88 9.81
C GLY A 109 0.24 6.46 9.35
N THR A 110 1.16 5.58 8.95
CA THR A 110 2.54 5.93 8.63
C THR A 110 3.05 5.31 7.33
N VAL A 111 2.18 4.85 6.44
CA VAL A 111 2.59 4.10 5.24
C VAL A 111 3.63 4.81 4.35
N PRO A 112 3.61 6.14 4.10
CA PRO A 112 4.62 6.77 3.26
C PRO A 112 6.03 6.72 3.87
N TRP A 113 6.14 6.87 5.19
CA TRP A 113 7.42 6.76 5.89
C TRP A 113 7.86 5.30 6.02
N ARG A 114 6.92 4.36 6.21
CA ARG A 114 7.26 2.93 6.22
C ARG A 114 7.84 2.47 4.88
N VAL A 115 7.27 2.94 3.77
CA VAL A 115 7.79 2.69 2.42
C VAL A 115 9.21 3.25 2.29
N GLN A 116 9.47 4.45 2.81
CA GLN A 116 10.82 5.01 2.84
C GLN A 116 11.81 4.13 3.64
N ASP A 117 11.45 3.68 4.84
CA ASP A 117 12.30 2.83 5.67
C ASP A 117 12.66 1.53 4.93
N LYS A 118 11.65 0.86 4.35
CA LYS A 118 11.84 -0.39 3.61
C LYS A 118 12.60 -0.20 2.32
N TYR A 119 12.46 0.94 1.67
CA TYR A 119 13.27 1.30 0.53
C TYR A 119 14.75 1.45 0.90
N VAL A 120 15.06 2.13 2.01
CA VAL A 120 16.46 2.27 2.49
C VAL A 120 17.07 0.91 2.80
N GLU A 121 16.32 0.01 3.43
CA GLU A 121 16.73 -1.39 3.64
C GLU A 121 17.01 -2.10 2.29
N LEU A 122 16.16 -1.89 1.28
CA LEU A 122 16.33 -2.50 -0.03
C LEU A 122 17.60 -2.00 -0.73
N VAL A 123 17.88 -0.69 -0.67
CA VAL A 123 19.13 -0.13 -1.21
C VAL A 123 20.34 -0.75 -0.52
N ALA A 124 20.31 -0.89 0.82
CA ALA A 124 21.38 -1.55 1.57
C ALA A 124 21.55 -3.03 1.18
N ALA A 125 20.44 -3.75 0.96
CA ALA A 125 20.46 -5.13 0.50
C ALA A 125 21.09 -5.26 -0.90
N PHE A 126 20.77 -4.34 -1.82
CA PHE A 126 21.44 -4.30 -3.12
C PHE A 126 22.94 -4.01 -2.97
N ARG A 127 23.33 -3.02 -2.15
CA ARG A 127 24.75 -2.68 -1.93
C ARG A 127 25.55 -3.84 -1.36
N SER A 128 24.95 -4.67 -0.52
CA SER A 128 25.61 -5.85 0.05
C SER A 128 25.73 -7.01 -0.95
N GLY A 129 24.96 -7.00 -2.04
CA GLY A 129 24.87 -8.10 -2.99
C GLY A 129 24.16 -9.34 -2.44
N ASN A 130 23.51 -9.25 -1.28
CA ASN A 130 22.78 -10.36 -0.68
C ASN A 130 21.42 -10.55 -1.36
N GLU A 131 21.38 -11.44 -2.36
CA GLU A 131 20.17 -11.71 -3.14
C GLU A 131 18.96 -12.16 -2.33
N THR A 132 19.17 -12.95 -1.27
CA THR A 132 18.09 -13.38 -0.38
C THR A 132 17.46 -12.16 0.30
N GLN A 133 18.29 -11.28 0.87
CA GLN A 133 17.81 -10.07 1.52
C GLN A 133 17.17 -9.09 0.52
N ILE A 134 17.70 -8.99 -0.70
CA ILE A 134 17.08 -8.18 -1.77
C ILE A 134 15.66 -8.68 -2.04
N LEU A 135 15.46 -9.98 -2.22
CA LEU A 135 14.15 -10.56 -2.49
C LEU A 135 13.20 -10.37 -1.31
N GLU A 136 13.58 -10.81 -0.10
CA GLU A 136 12.76 -10.65 1.10
C GLU A 136 12.32 -9.20 1.31
N THR A 137 13.25 -8.26 1.23
CA THR A 137 12.95 -6.82 1.40
C THR A 137 12.07 -6.30 0.26
N SER A 138 12.27 -6.75 -0.98
CA SER A 138 11.45 -6.33 -2.13
C SER A 138 9.99 -6.74 -1.97
N PHE A 139 9.74 -7.99 -1.57
CA PHE A 139 8.38 -8.51 -1.38
C PHE A 139 7.68 -7.84 -0.19
N VAL A 140 8.40 -7.63 0.92
CA VAL A 140 7.87 -6.88 2.08
C VAL A 140 7.60 -5.41 1.72
N LEU A 141 8.51 -4.74 1.01
CA LEU A 141 8.29 -3.37 0.53
C LEU A 141 7.05 -3.28 -0.36
N SER A 142 6.85 -4.27 -1.24
CA SER A 142 5.71 -4.30 -2.16
C SER A 142 4.36 -4.25 -1.43
N HIS A 143 4.27 -4.85 -0.24
CA HIS A 143 3.08 -4.80 0.59
C HIS A 143 2.66 -3.35 0.89
N TYR A 144 3.53 -2.59 1.55
CA TYR A 144 3.24 -1.21 1.96
C TYR A 144 3.03 -0.28 0.77
N VAL A 145 3.74 -0.52 -0.34
CA VAL A 145 3.51 0.21 -1.58
C VAL A 145 2.10 -0.06 -2.10
N PHE A 146 1.68 -1.32 -2.21
CA PHE A 146 0.35 -1.67 -2.74
C PHE A 146 -0.80 -1.31 -1.80
N ASP A 147 -0.58 -1.35 -0.48
CA ASP A 147 -1.50 -0.80 0.52
C ASP A 147 -1.78 0.69 0.26
N SER A 148 -0.77 1.46 -0.15
CA SER A 148 -0.97 2.87 -0.51
C SER A 148 -1.81 3.06 -1.77
N PHE A 149 -2.02 2.01 -2.57
CA PHE A 149 -2.94 2.04 -3.71
C PHE A 149 -4.37 1.66 -3.31
N SER A 150 -4.57 1.24 -2.06
CA SER A 150 -5.87 1.11 -1.44
C SER A 150 -6.53 2.43 -1.16
N ILE A 151 -7.65 2.64 -1.83
CA ILE A 151 -8.47 3.82 -1.61
C ILE A 151 -8.96 3.90 -0.15
N LEU A 152 -9.20 2.78 0.51
CA LEU A 152 -9.72 2.74 1.88
C LEU A 152 -8.62 2.85 2.96
N HIS A 153 -7.35 2.68 2.59
CA HIS A 153 -6.21 2.98 3.46
C HIS A 153 -5.85 4.48 3.44
N ASP A 154 -6.49 5.27 2.57
CA ASP A 154 -6.19 6.69 2.38
C ASP A 154 -7.20 7.59 3.11
N THR A 155 -8.11 7.05 3.93
CA THR A 155 -9.21 7.78 4.55
C THR A 155 -9.54 7.26 5.95
N LYS A 156 -9.97 8.16 6.84
CA LYS A 156 -10.53 7.82 8.15
C LYS A 156 -11.80 6.97 8.07
N ASN A 157 -12.50 6.99 6.94
CA ASN A 157 -13.66 6.14 6.70
C ASN A 157 -13.21 4.79 6.10
N PHE A 158 -12.46 4.03 6.90
CA PHE A 158 -11.72 2.83 6.46
C PHE A 158 -12.64 1.67 6.01
N ASP A 159 -13.79 1.48 6.66
CA ASP A 159 -14.69 0.36 6.38
C ASP A 159 -16.18 0.77 6.41
N PRO A 160 -16.63 1.59 5.45
CA PRO A 160 -18.04 1.98 5.38
C PRO A 160 -18.88 0.75 5.03
N ASP A 161 -19.79 0.39 5.93
CA ASP A 161 -20.74 -0.72 5.75
C ASP A 161 -20.09 -2.06 5.33
N GLY A 162 -18.85 -2.35 5.75
CA GLY A 162 -18.12 -3.58 5.40
C GLY A 162 -17.49 -3.58 4.00
N LEU A 163 -17.41 -2.43 3.32
CA LEU A 163 -16.86 -2.31 1.97
C LEU A 163 -15.39 -2.73 1.89
N HIS A 164 -14.63 -2.55 2.95
CA HIS A 164 -13.21 -2.86 2.96
C HIS A 164 -12.95 -4.32 2.58
N GLU A 165 -13.56 -5.26 3.30
CA GLU A 165 -13.43 -6.69 3.02
C GLU A 165 -13.98 -7.06 1.64
N ARG A 166 -15.10 -6.45 1.23
CA ARG A 166 -15.72 -6.73 -0.09
C ARG A 166 -14.82 -6.34 -1.26
N TRP A 167 -14.19 -5.17 -1.19
CA TRP A 167 -13.36 -4.64 -2.27
C TRP A 167 -11.95 -5.24 -2.26
N GLU A 168 -11.39 -5.51 -1.09
CA GLU A 168 -10.01 -5.93 -0.96
C GLU A 168 -9.84 -7.45 -0.92
N SER A 169 -10.89 -8.21 -0.58
CA SER A 169 -10.86 -9.67 -0.48
C SER A 169 -11.93 -10.34 -1.34
N ASP A 170 -13.21 -10.13 -1.04
CA ASP A 170 -14.29 -10.96 -1.61
C ASP A 170 -14.39 -10.88 -3.15
N MET A 171 -14.10 -9.72 -3.74
CA MET A 171 -14.12 -9.57 -5.20
C MET A 171 -13.02 -10.37 -5.90
N PHE A 172 -11.96 -10.74 -5.17
CA PHE A 172 -10.79 -11.46 -5.65
C PHE A 172 -10.81 -12.97 -5.39
N ASP A 173 -11.69 -13.47 -4.52
CA ASP A 173 -11.90 -14.89 -4.24
C ASP A 173 -12.34 -15.72 -5.45
N ASN A 174 -12.61 -15.07 -6.58
CA ASN A 174 -12.84 -15.71 -7.86
C ASN A 174 -11.66 -15.45 -8.80
N SER A 175 -10.98 -16.52 -9.22
CA SER A 175 -9.81 -16.43 -10.10
C SER A 175 -10.09 -15.77 -11.45
N THR A 176 -11.28 -15.92 -12.02
CA THR A 176 -11.67 -15.25 -13.27
C THR A 176 -11.72 -13.73 -13.10
N ARG A 177 -12.33 -13.23 -12.02
CA ARG A 177 -12.37 -11.79 -11.69
C ARG A 177 -10.96 -11.25 -11.45
N MET A 178 -10.17 -11.96 -10.66
CA MET A 178 -8.78 -11.61 -10.38
C MET A 178 -7.93 -11.51 -11.66
N ASN A 179 -8.02 -12.53 -12.52
CA ASN A 179 -7.28 -12.56 -13.78
C ASN A 179 -7.73 -11.44 -14.74
N ALA A 180 -9.03 -11.13 -14.79
CA ALA A 180 -9.55 -10.05 -15.63
C ALA A 180 -8.99 -8.69 -15.19
N ILE A 181 -8.96 -8.39 -13.89
CA ILE A 181 -8.34 -7.16 -13.36
C ILE A 181 -6.83 -7.14 -13.63
N THR A 182 -6.14 -8.25 -13.38
CA THR A 182 -4.70 -8.38 -13.65
C THR A 182 -4.38 -8.08 -15.12
N ASN A 183 -5.17 -8.64 -16.05
CA ASN A 183 -4.96 -8.46 -17.48
C ASN A 183 -5.28 -7.02 -17.91
N ALA A 184 -6.35 -6.43 -17.38
CA ALA A 184 -6.69 -5.04 -17.64
C ALA A 184 -5.63 -4.06 -17.12
N ALA A 185 -5.01 -4.35 -15.98
CA ALA A 185 -3.97 -3.52 -15.36
C ALA A 185 -2.74 -3.33 -16.26
N VAL A 186 -2.41 -4.30 -17.12
CA VAL A 186 -1.30 -4.20 -18.09
C VAL A 186 -1.49 -3.00 -19.02
N GLY A 187 -2.73 -2.69 -19.40
CA GLY A 187 -3.05 -1.51 -20.23
C GLY A 187 -2.86 -0.17 -19.51
N TYR A 188 -2.66 -0.20 -18.19
CA TYR A 188 -2.42 0.96 -17.35
C TYR A 188 -1.01 0.99 -16.76
N TYR A 189 -0.09 0.14 -17.25
CA TYR A 189 1.32 0.31 -16.91
C TYR A 189 1.82 1.61 -17.51
N GLY A 190 2.31 2.47 -16.64
CA GLY A 190 2.94 3.72 -17.03
C GLY A 190 4.41 3.51 -17.41
N THR A 191 5.18 4.59 -17.37
CA THR A 191 6.62 4.55 -17.61
C THR A 191 7.35 4.51 -16.28
N ALA A 192 8.04 3.40 -16.01
CA ALA A 192 8.91 3.30 -14.84
C ALA A 192 10.07 4.31 -14.94
N GLY A 193 10.45 4.89 -13.80
CA GLY A 193 11.43 5.98 -13.75
C GLY A 193 12.12 6.11 -12.40
N ILE A 194 12.67 7.29 -12.13
CA ILE A 194 13.33 7.63 -10.86
C ILE A 194 12.25 7.88 -9.81
N ALA A 195 12.22 7.04 -8.77
CA ALA A 195 11.23 7.10 -7.71
C ALA A 195 11.75 7.83 -6.47
N ASP A 196 10.91 8.67 -5.87
CA ASP A 196 11.07 9.13 -4.48
C ASP A 196 10.06 8.36 -3.63
N PRO A 197 10.50 7.39 -2.80
CA PRO A 197 9.60 6.46 -2.15
C PRO A 197 8.55 7.15 -1.29
N ARG A 198 8.96 8.11 -0.45
CA ARG A 198 8.07 8.83 0.44
C ARG A 198 7.16 9.77 -0.31
N ASN A 199 7.71 10.64 -1.15
CA ASN A 199 6.93 11.70 -1.80
C ASN A 199 5.93 11.12 -2.81
N HIS A 200 6.32 10.10 -3.56
CA HIS A 200 5.41 9.45 -4.51
C HIS A 200 4.28 8.74 -3.77
N VAL A 201 4.54 8.07 -2.65
CA VAL A 201 3.45 7.47 -1.85
C VAL A 201 2.49 8.53 -1.31
N PHE A 202 2.98 9.69 -0.83
CA PHE A 202 2.10 10.79 -0.46
C PHE A 202 1.20 11.25 -1.60
N ASP A 203 1.76 11.40 -2.81
CA ASP A 203 0.97 11.79 -3.99
C ASP A 203 -0.13 10.75 -4.31
N ILE A 204 0.20 9.45 -4.16
CA ILE A 204 -0.73 8.34 -4.40
C ILE A 204 -1.86 8.29 -3.37
N VAL A 205 -1.55 8.53 -2.09
CA VAL A 205 -2.54 8.59 -1.00
C VAL A 205 -3.48 9.77 -1.20
N ILE A 206 -2.96 10.94 -1.61
CA ILE A 206 -3.79 12.13 -1.93
C ILE A 206 -4.77 11.81 -3.06
N VAL A 207 -4.30 11.14 -4.12
CA VAL A 207 -5.16 10.70 -5.23
C VAL A 207 -6.20 9.70 -4.74
N GLY A 208 -5.79 8.67 -3.99
CA GLY A 208 -6.69 7.61 -3.54
C GLY A 208 -7.77 8.13 -2.59
N ASN A 209 -7.43 9.04 -1.67
CA ASN A 209 -8.41 9.74 -0.84
C ASN A 209 -9.49 10.44 -1.67
N GLY A 210 -9.11 11.09 -2.78
CA GLY A 210 -10.04 11.72 -3.71
C GLY A 210 -10.97 10.74 -4.44
N LEU A 211 -10.61 9.46 -4.52
CA LEU A 211 -11.42 8.41 -5.14
C LEU A 211 -12.39 7.73 -4.16
N ALA A 212 -12.21 7.88 -2.84
CA ALA A 212 -13.02 7.20 -1.83
C ALA A 212 -14.54 7.42 -2.00
N PRO A 213 -15.06 8.64 -2.25
CA PRO A 213 -16.49 8.83 -2.49
C PRO A 213 -17.01 8.06 -3.71
N THR A 214 -16.19 7.87 -4.74
CA THR A 214 -16.57 7.12 -5.94
C THR A 214 -16.66 5.63 -5.66
N LEU A 215 -15.71 5.08 -4.88
CA LEU A 215 -15.73 3.68 -4.47
C LEU A 215 -16.95 3.37 -3.58
N ILE A 216 -17.22 4.24 -2.60
CA ILE A 216 -18.39 4.10 -1.69
C ILE A 216 -19.70 4.13 -2.49
N ALA A 217 -19.87 5.13 -3.35
CA ALA A 217 -21.07 5.23 -4.19
C ALA A 217 -21.26 4.02 -5.12
N ALA A 218 -20.17 3.41 -5.59
CA ALA A 218 -20.23 2.20 -6.40
C ALA A 218 -20.75 0.98 -5.61
N ASP A 219 -20.33 0.84 -4.35
CA ASP A 219 -20.81 -0.24 -3.47
C ASP A 219 -22.27 -0.06 -3.05
N GLU A 220 -22.64 1.16 -2.64
CA GLU A 220 -24.02 1.52 -2.28
C GLU A 220 -24.99 1.26 -3.45
N ALA A 221 -24.61 1.68 -4.66
CA ALA A 221 -25.41 1.43 -5.86
C ALA A 221 -25.50 -0.07 -6.22
N GLY A 222 -24.56 -0.89 -5.75
CA GLY A 222 -24.58 -2.34 -5.86
C GLY A 222 -25.28 -3.05 -4.70
N ALA A 223 -25.87 -2.30 -3.76
CA ALA A 223 -26.50 -2.82 -2.55
C ALA A 223 -25.57 -3.78 -1.77
N ALA A 224 -24.29 -3.43 -1.66
CA ALA A 224 -23.24 -4.23 -1.01
C ALA A 224 -23.03 -5.64 -1.63
N GLY A 225 -23.47 -5.86 -2.87
CA GLY A 225 -23.28 -7.12 -3.58
C GLY A 225 -21.90 -7.21 -4.25
N VAL A 226 -21.07 -8.17 -3.84
CA VAL A 226 -19.67 -8.34 -4.32
C VAL A 226 -19.54 -8.43 -5.86
N VAL A 227 -20.48 -9.10 -6.54
CA VAL A 227 -20.46 -9.19 -8.01
C VAL A 227 -20.73 -7.83 -8.66
N GLU A 228 -21.66 -7.07 -8.10
CA GLU A 228 -22.03 -5.75 -8.62
C GLU A 228 -20.95 -4.71 -8.30
N LEU A 229 -20.38 -4.77 -7.09
CA LEU A 229 -19.19 -4.02 -6.70
C LEU A 229 -18.05 -4.28 -7.70
N TYR A 230 -17.74 -5.55 -8.01
CA TYR A 230 -16.73 -5.90 -9.00
C TYR A 230 -17.03 -5.28 -10.37
N ASN A 231 -18.27 -5.41 -10.88
CA ASN A 231 -18.63 -4.88 -12.19
C ASN A 231 -18.44 -3.36 -12.27
N ARG A 232 -18.72 -2.65 -11.17
CA ARG A 232 -18.63 -1.19 -11.09
C ARG A 232 -17.21 -0.69 -10.86
N THR A 233 -16.37 -1.46 -10.18
CA THR A 233 -15.05 -1.01 -9.71
C THR A 233 -13.88 -1.64 -10.43
N ARG A 234 -14.05 -2.72 -11.20
CA ARG A 234 -12.95 -3.44 -11.87
C ARG A 234 -12.00 -2.56 -12.68
N ASP A 235 -12.52 -1.53 -13.36
CA ASP A 235 -11.69 -0.62 -14.17
C ASP A 235 -10.90 0.34 -13.28
N MET A 236 -11.51 0.82 -12.18
CA MET A 236 -10.82 1.60 -11.16
C MET A 236 -9.73 0.79 -10.48
N THR A 237 -10.04 -0.45 -10.08
CA THR A 237 -9.08 -1.37 -9.47
C THR A 237 -7.93 -1.67 -10.43
N ALA A 238 -8.21 -1.97 -11.71
CA ALA A 238 -7.18 -2.22 -12.71
C ALA A 238 -6.25 -1.02 -12.94
N ARG A 239 -6.79 0.20 -12.92
CA ARG A 239 -6.01 1.45 -12.99
C ARG A 239 -5.09 1.61 -11.79
N ARG A 240 -5.62 1.43 -10.56
CA ARG A 240 -4.82 1.49 -9.33
C ARG A 240 -3.73 0.41 -9.31
N TRP A 241 -4.02 -0.79 -9.80
CA TRP A 241 -3.05 -1.88 -9.93
C TRP A 241 -1.93 -1.54 -10.93
N GLY A 242 -2.28 -0.99 -12.09
CA GLY A 242 -1.30 -0.59 -13.10
C GLY A 242 -0.38 0.53 -12.58
N ASP A 243 -0.94 1.53 -11.92
CA ASP A 243 -0.16 2.61 -11.30
C ASP A 243 0.73 2.06 -10.17
N GLY A 244 0.20 1.17 -9.32
CA GLY A 244 0.95 0.53 -8.24
C GLY A 244 2.14 -0.28 -8.72
N ILE A 245 1.95 -1.09 -9.77
CA ILE A 245 3.04 -1.85 -10.40
C ILE A 245 4.07 -0.91 -11.02
N THR A 246 3.64 0.21 -11.60
CA THR A 246 4.54 1.23 -12.17
C THR A 246 5.42 1.87 -11.09
N VAL A 247 4.83 2.29 -9.97
CA VAL A 247 5.57 2.87 -8.85
C VAL A 247 6.49 1.85 -8.18
N MET A 248 6.01 0.64 -7.92
CA MET A 248 6.83 -0.42 -7.32
C MET A 248 8.01 -0.81 -8.22
N SER A 249 7.79 -0.99 -9.52
CA SER A 249 8.87 -1.23 -10.50
C SER A 249 9.90 -0.10 -10.51
N SER A 250 9.44 1.15 -10.37
CA SER A 250 10.32 2.33 -10.32
C SER A 250 11.16 2.34 -9.05
N MET A 251 10.59 1.99 -7.90
CA MET A 251 11.34 1.87 -6.64
C MET A 251 12.40 0.77 -6.71
N LEU A 252 12.07 -0.41 -7.23
CA LEU A 252 13.04 -1.48 -7.43
C LEU A 252 14.21 -1.06 -8.33
N TRP A 253 13.91 -0.38 -9.45
CA TRP A 253 14.92 0.06 -10.42
C TRP A 253 15.79 1.19 -9.86
N THR A 254 15.19 2.14 -9.14
CA THR A 254 15.88 3.24 -8.49
C THR A 254 16.79 2.71 -7.38
N ALA A 255 16.32 1.80 -6.53
CA ALA A 255 17.10 1.25 -5.42
C ALA A 255 18.35 0.50 -5.92
N TRP A 256 18.19 -0.33 -6.95
CA TRP A 256 19.31 -1.00 -7.60
C TRP A 256 20.32 0.01 -8.21
N ASN A 257 19.83 1.10 -8.80
CA ASN A 257 20.67 2.15 -9.35
C ASN A 257 21.46 2.91 -8.26
N GLU A 258 20.80 3.29 -7.16
CA GLU A 258 21.42 3.95 -6.00
C GLU A 258 22.41 3.07 -5.23
N ALA A 259 22.27 1.75 -5.36
CA ALA A 259 23.20 0.78 -4.84
C ALA A 259 24.48 0.61 -5.69
N GLY A 260 24.62 1.38 -6.78
CA GLY A 260 25.77 1.28 -7.68
C GLY A 260 25.62 0.21 -8.75
N ARG A 261 24.38 -0.21 -9.06
CA ARG A 261 24.05 -1.20 -10.10
C ARG A 261 24.80 -2.52 -9.93
N PRO A 262 24.76 -3.16 -8.75
CA PRO A 262 25.45 -4.42 -8.51
C PRO A 262 25.01 -5.48 -9.53
N ASN A 263 25.95 -6.29 -10.01
CA ASN A 263 25.62 -7.47 -10.79
C ASN A 263 25.01 -8.53 -9.86
N LEU A 264 23.89 -9.11 -10.27
CA LEU A 264 23.28 -10.25 -9.59
C LEU A 264 23.49 -11.52 -10.43
N SER A 265 23.28 -12.67 -9.79
CA SER A 265 23.36 -13.98 -10.43
C SER A 265 22.49 -14.02 -11.68
N ASN A 266 23.03 -14.64 -12.73
CA ASN A 266 22.32 -14.85 -14.00
C ASN A 266 21.91 -13.55 -14.73
N PHE A 267 22.50 -12.40 -14.42
CA PHE A 267 22.38 -11.23 -15.29
C PHE A 267 22.93 -11.56 -16.68
N GLY A 268 22.03 -11.60 -17.66
CA GLY A 268 22.38 -11.90 -19.05
C GLY A 268 23.39 -10.91 -19.64
N SER A 269 24.14 -11.36 -20.64
CA SER A 269 25.04 -10.48 -21.40
C SER A 269 24.29 -9.60 -22.41
N SER A 270 23.07 -9.98 -22.80
CA SER A 270 22.25 -9.30 -23.81
C SER A 270 21.20 -8.32 -23.26
N CYS A 271 21.00 -8.28 -21.94
CA CYS A 271 20.03 -7.38 -21.32
C CYS A 271 20.65 -6.02 -20.96
N SER A 272 19.81 -4.99 -20.86
CA SER A 272 20.21 -3.64 -20.47
C SER A 272 20.50 -3.57 -18.97
N ARG A 273 21.55 -2.82 -18.62
CA ARG A 273 21.92 -2.42 -17.25
C ARG A 273 21.81 -0.89 -17.06
N ALA A 274 21.02 -0.23 -17.90
CA ALA A 274 20.80 1.20 -17.77
C ALA A 274 19.98 1.50 -16.50
N GLY A 275 20.37 2.51 -15.74
CA GLY A 275 19.53 3.03 -14.65
C GLY A 275 18.36 3.87 -15.19
N PRO A 276 17.39 4.21 -14.33
CA PRO A 276 16.33 5.13 -14.71
C PRO A 276 16.90 6.53 -14.99
N THR A 277 16.37 7.20 -16.01
CA THR A 277 16.82 8.55 -16.45
C THR A 277 15.68 9.56 -16.57
N ALA A 278 14.44 9.11 -16.41
CA ALA A 278 13.24 9.93 -16.51
C ALA A 278 12.40 9.79 -15.23
N GLN A 279 11.49 10.73 -15.03
CA GLN A 279 10.51 10.68 -13.94
C GLN A 279 9.54 9.51 -14.14
N VAL A 280 8.98 9.01 -13.03
CA VAL A 280 7.87 8.06 -13.08
C VAL A 280 6.65 8.73 -13.72
N VAL A 281 6.01 8.04 -14.66
CA VAL A 281 4.74 8.49 -15.25
C VAL A 281 3.71 7.40 -15.00
N ILE A 282 2.66 7.72 -14.24
CA ILE A 282 1.49 6.84 -14.06
C ILE A 282 0.34 7.30 -14.95
N VAL A 283 -0.59 6.40 -15.30
CA VAL A 283 -1.59 6.65 -16.35
C VAL A 283 -3.02 6.31 -15.96
N GLY A 284 -3.23 5.54 -14.89
CA GLY A 284 -4.55 5.18 -14.39
C GLY A 284 -5.28 6.37 -13.77
N TYR A 285 -4.71 6.89 -12.67
CA TYR A 285 -5.13 8.07 -11.93
C TYR A 285 -3.92 8.92 -11.51
N PRO A 286 -3.26 9.63 -12.44
CA PRO A 286 -2.13 10.48 -12.10
C PRO A 286 -2.54 11.65 -11.18
N PRO A 287 -1.68 12.06 -10.22
CA PRO A 287 -1.87 13.32 -9.51
C PRO A 287 -1.88 14.50 -10.47
N VAL A 288 -2.53 15.58 -10.07
CA VAL A 288 -2.53 16.83 -10.84
C VAL A 288 -1.09 17.35 -10.94
N GLY A 289 -0.57 17.49 -12.17
CA GLY A 289 0.82 17.89 -12.42
C GLY A 289 1.82 16.74 -12.43
N GLY A 290 1.38 15.50 -12.23
CA GLY A 290 2.23 14.31 -12.14
C GLY A 290 2.72 14.04 -10.72
N LEU A 291 3.49 12.96 -10.57
CA LEU A 291 4.18 12.68 -9.31
C LEU A 291 5.22 13.76 -9.00
N THR A 292 5.47 13.99 -7.72
CA THR A 292 6.47 14.93 -7.22
C THR A 292 7.80 14.66 -7.91
N PRO A 293 8.36 15.63 -8.67
CA PRO A 293 9.58 15.40 -9.43
C PRO A 293 10.76 15.08 -8.52
N VAL A 294 11.52 14.05 -8.86
CA VAL A 294 12.81 13.77 -8.24
C VAL A 294 13.86 14.65 -8.91
N ALA A 295 14.66 15.37 -8.14
CA ALA A 295 15.77 16.14 -8.70
C ALA A 295 16.73 15.20 -9.46
N LEU A 296 16.95 15.46 -10.76
CA LEU A 296 17.94 14.73 -11.53
C LEU A 296 19.34 15.14 -11.06
N PRO A 297 20.27 14.20 -10.86
CA PRO A 297 21.62 14.52 -10.42
C PRO A 297 22.43 15.19 -11.55
N ASP A 298 22.26 16.51 -11.67
CA ASP A 298 23.08 17.40 -12.50
C ASP A 298 23.94 18.34 -11.61
N GLY A 299 24.43 17.86 -10.46
CA GLY A 299 25.51 18.55 -9.74
C GLY A 299 25.47 18.59 -8.21
N GLY A 300 24.73 17.72 -7.53
CA GLY A 300 24.82 17.63 -6.07
C GLY A 300 24.24 16.31 -5.60
N VAL A 301 25.04 15.59 -4.83
CA VAL A 301 24.73 14.31 -4.19
C VAL A 301 23.28 14.32 -3.68
N VAL A 302 22.49 13.32 -4.08
CA VAL A 302 21.25 13.02 -3.37
C VAL A 302 21.64 12.70 -1.94
N ASP A 303 21.37 13.66 -1.06
CA ASP A 303 21.34 13.43 0.37
C ASP A 303 20.28 12.35 0.60
N ALA A 304 20.72 11.09 0.62
CA ALA A 304 19.99 10.04 1.29
C ALA A 304 19.96 10.47 2.74
N GLY A 305 18.92 11.24 3.08
CA GLY A 305 18.81 12.02 4.31
C GLY A 305 19.53 11.31 5.43
N VAL A 306 20.65 11.90 5.85
CA VAL A 306 21.24 11.57 7.13
C VAL A 306 20.20 11.95 8.17
N GLU A 307 19.42 10.95 8.61
CA GLU A 307 18.73 11.02 9.89
C GLU A 307 19.78 11.42 10.93
N SER A 308 19.58 12.56 11.60
CA SER A 308 20.29 12.79 12.86
C SER A 308 19.95 11.61 13.76
N ASP A 309 20.98 11.00 14.30
CA ASP A 309 20.98 9.98 15.35
C ASP A 309 20.07 10.33 16.55
N GLY A 310 18.76 10.20 16.36
CA GLY A 310 17.77 10.05 17.42
C GLY A 310 17.82 8.63 17.95
N GLY A 311 18.95 8.26 18.56
CA GLY A 311 19.08 7.00 19.29
C GLY A 311 17.99 6.91 20.36
N VAL A 312 17.00 6.05 20.14
CA VAL A 312 16.09 5.64 21.21
C VAL A 312 16.85 4.61 22.04
N ALA A 313 17.49 5.07 23.11
CA ALA A 313 17.77 4.21 24.25
C ALA A 313 16.43 3.80 24.89
N PRO A 314 16.26 2.53 25.31
CA PRO A 314 15.08 2.14 26.06
C PRO A 314 15.28 2.58 27.51
N ASP A 315 14.70 3.72 27.91
CA ASP A 315 14.61 4.01 29.34
C ASP A 315 13.35 3.38 29.93
N ALA A 316 13.60 2.60 30.97
CA ALA A 316 12.61 2.00 31.82
C ALA A 316 11.94 3.10 32.66
N GLY A 317 10.72 2.83 33.11
CA GLY A 317 9.89 3.87 33.71
C GLY A 317 10.47 4.52 34.97
N VAL A 318 9.90 5.68 35.31
CA VAL A 318 9.39 6.03 36.63
C VAL A 318 8.57 7.31 36.45
N GLU A 319 7.28 7.23 36.79
CA GLU A 319 6.37 8.37 36.96
C GLU A 319 6.80 9.18 38.19
N VAL A 320 6.84 10.52 38.07
CA VAL A 320 6.76 11.42 39.23
C VAL A 320 5.99 12.69 38.86
N ASP A 321 4.86 12.90 39.53
CA ASP A 321 4.04 14.11 39.51
C ASP A 321 4.81 15.36 39.96
N ALA A 322 4.55 16.50 39.31
CA ALA A 322 4.40 17.82 39.95
C ALA A 322 3.88 18.86 38.96
N GLY A 323 2.80 19.56 39.32
CA GLY A 323 2.20 20.60 38.49
C GLY A 323 2.69 22.02 38.79
N VAL A 324 1.96 22.95 38.15
CA VAL A 324 1.63 24.34 38.55
C VAL A 324 2.31 25.50 37.78
N THR A 325 1.41 26.35 37.26
CA THR A 325 1.43 27.80 36.88
C THR A 325 2.05 28.33 35.58
N ALA A 326 1.13 28.67 34.66
CA ALA A 326 0.83 29.95 34.00
C ALA A 326 1.78 31.18 34.10
N ASP A 327 2.06 31.74 32.91
CA ASP A 327 1.87 33.13 32.43
C ASP A 327 2.04 33.10 30.88
N GLY A 328 1.59 33.99 30.00
CA GLY A 328 0.92 35.28 30.03
C GLY A 328 1.33 36.02 28.73
N GLY A 329 0.38 36.47 27.90
CA GLY A 329 0.67 37.51 26.89
C GLY A 329 0.08 37.34 25.48
N ALA A 330 -1.11 37.90 25.28
CA ALA A 330 -1.50 38.68 24.10
C ALA A 330 -1.94 40.07 24.64
N PRO A 331 -1.98 41.20 23.90
CA PRO A 331 -2.64 41.33 22.58
C PRO A 331 -2.05 42.45 21.66
N THR A 332 -2.90 42.97 20.76
CA THR A 332 -2.87 44.22 19.94
C THR A 332 -2.38 44.01 18.49
N ASP A 333 -3.17 44.02 17.40
CA ASP A 333 -4.30 44.81 16.85
C ASP A 333 -3.89 45.63 15.60
N GLY A 334 -4.83 45.85 14.66
CA GLY A 334 -4.65 46.71 13.48
C GLY A 334 -5.29 46.18 12.18
N GLY A 335 -6.54 46.56 11.91
CA GLY A 335 -7.29 46.28 10.67
C GLY A 335 -6.98 47.25 9.50
N PRO A 336 -7.98 47.63 8.68
CA PRO A 336 -8.27 47.01 7.38
C PRO A 336 -8.32 48.00 6.18
N VAL A 337 -8.30 47.50 4.93
CA VAL A 337 -8.74 48.21 3.70
C VAL A 337 -9.19 47.13 2.67
N GLY A 338 -10.45 47.02 2.22
CA GLY A 338 -11.11 47.80 1.14
C GLY A 338 -10.52 47.44 -0.25
N GLY A 339 -11.21 47.02 -1.31
CA GLY A 339 -12.61 46.88 -1.71
C GLY A 339 -12.67 46.63 -3.24
N GLY A 340 -13.84 46.26 -3.79
CA GLY A 340 -14.17 46.28 -5.24
C GLY A 340 -13.94 44.96 -6.00
N ALA A 341 -14.95 44.18 -6.40
CA ALA A 341 -16.06 44.38 -7.35
C ALA A 341 -15.75 43.99 -8.82
N GLY A 342 -16.53 43.03 -9.33
CA GLY A 342 -17.03 43.02 -10.71
C GLY A 342 -16.35 42.07 -11.71
N GLY A 343 -17.16 41.27 -12.43
CA GLY A 343 -16.75 40.71 -13.72
C GLY A 343 -17.36 39.38 -14.12
N SER A 344 -18.57 39.42 -14.69
CA SER A 344 -19.28 38.34 -15.37
C SER A 344 -18.75 38.00 -16.77
N GLY A 345 -18.95 36.76 -17.21
CA GLY A 345 -18.86 36.29 -18.62
C GLY A 345 -18.14 34.94 -18.67
N GLY A 346 -18.65 33.85 -19.25
CA GLY A 346 -19.57 33.69 -20.37
C GLY A 346 -18.94 32.72 -21.36
N PHE A 347 -19.44 31.48 -21.38
CA PHE A 347 -19.38 30.47 -22.46
C PHE A 347 -18.26 30.52 -23.53
N HIS A 348 -17.50 29.42 -23.65
CA HIS A 348 -17.36 28.68 -24.93
C HIS A 348 -16.75 27.28 -24.73
N ASN A 349 -17.51 26.27 -25.18
CA ASN A 349 -17.05 24.95 -25.59
C ASN A 349 -16.67 25.05 -27.08
N PRO A 350 -15.61 24.37 -27.55
CA PRO A 350 -15.90 23.22 -28.43
C PRO A 350 -14.88 22.08 -28.36
N GLY A 351 -15.36 20.87 -28.68
CA GLY A 351 -14.67 20.05 -29.68
C GLY A 351 -13.95 18.79 -29.19
N ASN A 352 -14.73 17.74 -28.99
CA ASN A 352 -14.32 16.34 -29.06
C ASN A 352 -13.86 15.97 -30.50
N PRO A 353 -12.74 15.23 -30.67
CA PRO A 353 -12.55 14.50 -31.92
C PRO A 353 -11.97 13.09 -31.70
N PHE A 354 -12.77 12.10 -31.31
CA PHE A 354 -12.37 10.68 -31.51
C PHE A 354 -13.55 9.81 -31.94
N GLY A 355 -13.45 9.32 -33.19
CA GLY A 355 -14.13 8.13 -33.69
C GLY A 355 -13.19 6.91 -33.65
N PRO A 356 -13.72 5.68 -33.82
CA PRO A 356 -13.13 4.47 -33.24
C PRO A 356 -12.41 3.57 -34.27
N LEU A 357 -11.41 2.82 -33.80
CA LEU A 357 -10.81 1.63 -34.42
C LEU A 357 -10.48 0.70 -33.23
N GLY A 358 -11.04 -0.50 -33.03
CA GLY A 358 -10.96 -1.71 -33.88
C GLY A 358 -9.52 -2.25 -33.85
N GLY A 359 -9.13 -3.45 -33.40
CA GLY A 359 -9.76 -4.68 -32.93
C GLY A 359 -8.67 -5.78 -32.90
N GLY A 360 -8.94 -6.92 -32.23
CA GLY A 360 -8.12 -8.16 -32.27
C GLY A 360 -7.04 -8.23 -31.19
N GLY A 361 -6.77 -9.35 -30.51
CA GLY A 361 -7.21 -10.75 -30.60
C GLY A 361 -6.25 -11.57 -29.69
N GLY A 362 -6.62 -12.80 -29.34
CA GLY A 362 -5.70 -13.76 -28.71
C GLY A 362 -6.20 -14.37 -27.41
N THR A 363 -6.96 -15.46 -27.54
CA THR A 363 -7.27 -16.42 -26.50
C THR A 363 -6.10 -17.40 -26.36
N ASP A 364 -5.58 -17.59 -25.15
CA ASP A 364 -4.80 -18.78 -24.79
C ASP A 364 -5.34 -19.35 -23.46
N ASP A 365 -5.62 -20.65 -23.53
CA ASP A 365 -6.26 -21.49 -22.53
C ASP A 365 -5.26 -22.06 -21.51
N GLY A 366 -5.77 -22.39 -20.32
CA GLY A 366 -5.47 -23.69 -19.70
C GLY A 366 -4.38 -23.75 -18.64
N GLY A 367 -4.79 -23.75 -17.36
CA GLY A 367 -3.91 -24.12 -16.24
C GLY A 367 -4.52 -23.87 -14.86
N GLY A 368 -5.75 -24.31 -14.62
CA GLY A 368 -6.41 -24.17 -13.32
C GLY A 368 -5.84 -25.12 -12.27
N CYS A 369 -5.07 -24.58 -11.31
CA CYS A 369 -4.79 -25.27 -10.06
C CYS A 369 -5.94 -25.03 -9.08
N SER A 370 -6.78 -26.05 -8.89
CA SER A 370 -7.79 -26.12 -7.83
C SER A 370 -7.10 -26.53 -6.53
N CYS A 371 -7.00 -25.63 -5.56
CA CYS A 371 -6.58 -25.96 -4.19
C CYS A 371 -7.81 -26.22 -3.32
N THR A 372 -8.41 -27.39 -3.50
CA THR A 372 -9.27 -28.02 -2.48
C THR A 372 -8.58 -29.28 -2.02
N ASP A 373 -7.51 -29.16 -1.23
CA ASP A 373 -6.95 -30.28 -0.47
C ASP A 373 -6.08 -29.73 0.68
N VAL A 374 -6.71 -29.49 1.82
CA VAL A 374 -6.03 -29.45 3.12
C VAL A 374 -6.48 -30.68 3.89
N PRO A 375 -5.58 -31.57 4.35
CA PRO A 375 -5.97 -32.70 5.18
C PRO A 375 -6.56 -32.18 6.49
N GLY A 376 -7.84 -32.47 6.72
CA GLY A 376 -8.54 -32.13 7.95
C GLY A 376 -7.85 -32.76 9.17
N THR A 377 -7.12 -31.97 9.93
CA THR A 377 -6.79 -32.30 11.32
C THR A 377 -8.00 -31.91 12.17
N SER A 378 -8.80 -32.93 12.44
CA SER A 378 -10.10 -32.85 13.09
C SER A 378 -10.04 -32.17 14.46
N VAL A 379 -10.92 -31.18 14.65
CA VAL A 379 -11.34 -30.54 15.92
C VAL A 379 -11.61 -31.56 17.05
N VAL A 380 -11.85 -32.83 16.70
CA VAL A 380 -11.99 -33.97 17.60
C VAL A 380 -10.73 -34.23 18.46
N ALA A 381 -9.52 -34.01 17.92
CA ALA A 381 -8.27 -34.26 18.67
C ALA A 381 -8.05 -33.24 19.80
N VAL A 382 -8.41 -31.97 19.56
CA VAL A 382 -8.29 -30.89 20.54
C VAL A 382 -9.33 -31.06 21.67
N LEU A 383 -10.56 -31.48 21.33
CA LEU A 383 -11.61 -31.75 22.32
C LEU A 383 -11.29 -32.98 23.18
N ALA A 384 -10.63 -34.01 22.63
CA ALA A 384 -10.18 -35.17 23.39
C ALA A 384 -9.07 -34.82 24.40
N ALA A 385 -8.11 -33.96 24.01
CA ALA A 385 -7.04 -33.50 24.89
C ALA A 385 -7.58 -32.65 26.07
N LEU A 386 -8.54 -31.76 25.82
CA LEU A 386 -9.20 -30.95 26.85
C LEU A 386 -10.05 -31.78 27.82
N ALA A 387 -10.69 -32.86 27.35
CA ALA A 387 -11.42 -33.79 28.22
C ALA A 387 -10.48 -34.59 29.14
N MET A 388 -9.31 -35.01 28.65
CA MET A 388 -8.31 -35.72 29.46
C MET A 388 -7.65 -34.84 30.53
N LEU A 389 -7.38 -33.56 30.22
CA LEU A 389 -6.85 -32.59 31.18
C LEU A 389 -7.85 -32.27 32.31
N ARG A 390 -9.15 -32.25 31.99
CA ARG A 390 -10.22 -32.02 32.98
C ARG A 390 -10.47 -33.24 33.88
N ALA A 391 -10.21 -34.46 33.38
CA ALA A 391 -10.27 -35.69 34.16
C ALA A 391 -9.09 -35.83 35.14
N ARG A 392 -7.89 -35.36 34.77
CA ARG A 392 -6.71 -35.38 35.65
C ARG A 392 -6.81 -34.42 36.84
N ARG A 393 -7.42 -33.24 36.67
CA ARG A 393 -7.63 -32.27 37.78
C ARG A 393 -8.71 -32.65 38.80
N ARG A 394 -9.48 -33.73 38.57
CA ARG A 394 -10.49 -34.24 39.52
C ARG A 394 -10.00 -35.43 40.35
N ARG A 395 -8.75 -35.86 40.19
CA ARG A 395 -8.13 -36.97 40.93
C ARG A 395 -6.83 -36.58 41.66
N SER A 396 -6.58 -35.28 41.85
CA SER A 396 -5.49 -34.75 42.69
C SER A 396 -6.07 -34.00 43.87
#